data_AF-A0A9P6AMK3-F1
#
_entry.id   AF-A0A9P6AMK3-F1
#
_cell.length_a   1.000
_cell.length_b   1.000
_cell.length_c   1.000
_cell.angle_alpha   90.00
_cell.angle_beta   90.00
_cell.angle_gamma   90.00
#
_symmetry.space_group_name_H-M   'P 1'
#
loop_
_entity.id
_entity.type
_entity.pdbx_description
1 polymer ?
#
loop_
_entity_poly.entity_id
_entity_poly.type
_entity_poly.pdbx_seq_one_letter_code
_entity_poly.pdbx_strand_id
1 'polypeptide(L)' 'WRDIDIVIEVKNDWRDLIKQAATYARALFCSNWTRSFALVIGVNQVSKSARFMFFHRGG' A
#
# COMPACT_ATOMS: atom_id res chain seq x y z
N TRP A 1 -7.10 20.80 8.04
CA TRP A 1 -7.30 19.54 7.30
C TRP A 1 -5.96 19.16 6.70
N ARG A 2 -5.44 17.96 6.98
CA ARG A 2 -4.22 17.45 6.36
C ARG A 2 -4.64 16.50 5.25
N ASP A 3 -4.12 16.70 4.05
CA ASP A 3 -4.34 15.78 2.93
C ASP A 3 -3.64 14.45 3.23
N ILE A 4 -4.35 13.35 2.97
CA ILE A 4 -3.85 11.99 3.14
C ILE A 4 -3.83 11.35 1.75
N ASP A 5 -2.63 11.19 1.20
CA ASP A 5 -2.43 10.46 -0.06
C ASP A 5 -2.55 8.96 0.20
N ILE A 6 -3.60 8.36 -0.37
CA ILE A 6 -3.88 6.93 -0.28
C ILE A 6 -3.64 6.30 -1.65
N VAL A 7 -2.68 5.39 -1.73
CA VAL A 7 -2.43 4.60 -2.94
C VAL A 7 -3.40 3.42 -2.97
N ILE A 8 -4.14 3.29 -4.08
CA ILE A 8 -5.11 2.22 -4.31
C ILE A 8 -4.69 1.40 -5.52
N GLU A 9 -4.60 0.07 -5.34
CA GLU A 9 -4.22 -0.86 -6.41
C GLU A 9 -5.32 -1.87 -6.70
N VAL A 10 -5.52 -2.19 -7.99
CA VAL A 10 -6.54 -3.13 -8.47
C VAL A 10 -5.86 -4.28 -9.22
N LYS A 11 -5.94 -5.50 -8.69
CA LYS A 11 -5.55 -6.73 -9.39
C LYS A 11 -6.48 -7.90 -9.06
N ASN A 12 -6.31 -8.99 -9.79
CA ASN A 12 -7.09 -10.22 -9.64
C ASN A 12 -6.53 -11.17 -8.57
N ASP A 13 -5.23 -11.09 -8.28
CA ASP A 13 -4.54 -11.94 -7.30
C ASP A 13 -3.92 -11.14 -6.16
N TRP A 14 -3.98 -11.69 -4.94
CA TRP A 14 -3.45 -11.04 -3.75
C TRP A 14 -1.93 -11.03 -3.67
N ARG A 15 -1.23 -12.05 -4.20
CA ARG A 15 0.24 -12.09 -4.17
C ARG A 15 0.82 -10.96 -5.01
N ASP A 16 0.21 -10.67 -6.15
CA ASP A 16 0.62 -9.56 -7.01
C ASP A 16 0.30 -8.20 -6.39
N LEU A 17 -0.89 -8.06 -5.77
CA LEU A 17 -1.23 -6.85 -5.00
C LEU A 17 -0.24 -6.58 -3.88
N ILE A 18 0.14 -7.60 -3.10
CA ILE A 18 1.07 -7.46 -1.98
C ILE A 18 2.46 -7.05 -2.48
N LYS A 19 2.97 -7.68 -3.54
CA LYS A 19 4.28 -7.31 -4.13
C LYS A 19 4.30 -5.85 -4.58
N GLN A 20 3.26 -5.41 -5.29
CA GLN A 20 3.19 -4.05 -5.79
C GLN A 20 2.98 -3.04 -4.64
N ALA A 21 2.12 -3.37 -3.67
CA ALA A 21 1.92 -2.57 -2.47
C ALA A 21 3.22 -2.38 -1.67
N ALA A 22 4.06 -3.41 -1.56
CA ALA A 22 5.37 -3.30 -0.92
C ALA A 22 6.31 -2.35 -1.67
N THR A 23 6.28 -2.37 -3.01
CA THR A 23 7.03 -1.41 -3.84
C THR A 23 6.59 0.02 -3.58
N TYR A 24 5.28 0.28 -3.52
CA TYR A 24 4.76 1.61 -3.22
C TYR A 24 5.10 2.05 -1.80
N ALA A 25 4.96 1.18 -0.81
CA ALA A 25 5.35 1.47 0.55
C ALA A 25 6.84 1.86 0.63
N ARG A 26 7.72 1.13 -0.08
CA ARG A 26 9.14 1.49 -0.20
C ARG A 26 9.33 2.87 -0.84
N ALA A 27 8.65 3.17 -1.94
CA ALA A 27 8.70 4.49 -2.57
C ALA A 27 8.23 5.60 -1.63
N LEU A 28 7.17 5.37 -0.84
CA LEU A 28 6.68 6.32 0.15
C LEU A 28 7.71 6.56 1.26
N PHE A 29 8.40 5.53 1.74
CA PHE A 29 9.50 5.67 2.71
C PHE A 29 10.73 6.39 2.14
N CYS A 30 10.99 6.24 0.84
CA CYS A 30 12.04 6.99 0.14
C CYS A 30 11.65 8.46 -0.04
N SER A 31 10.37 8.75 -0.34
CA SER A 31 9.87 10.12 -0.54
C SER A 31 9.86 10.95 0.75
N ASN A 32 9.70 10.30 1.90
CA ASN A 32 9.68 10.96 3.19
C ASN A 32 10.42 10.11 4.24
N TRP A 33 11.61 10.56 4.62
CA TRP A 33 12.46 9.82 5.56
C TRP A 33 11.85 9.76 6.98
N THR A 34 11.05 10.75 7.39
CA THR A 34 10.41 10.74 8.72
C THR A 34 9.17 9.85 8.78
N ARG A 35 8.73 9.27 7.65
CA ARG A 35 7.58 8.37 7.61
C ARG A 35 7.94 7.00 8.22
N SER A 36 7.34 6.67 9.36
CA SER A 36 7.52 5.37 10.03
C SER A 36 6.63 4.26 9.45
N PHE A 37 5.44 4.61 8.98
CA PHE A 37 4.45 3.67 8.45
C PHE A 37 3.88 4.13 7.11
N ALA A 38 3.52 3.19 6.26
CA ALA A 38 2.80 3.44 5.01
C ALA A 38 1.56 2.55 4.96
N LEU A 39 0.40 3.17 4.74
CA LEU A 39 -0.85 2.46 4.47
C LEU A 39 -1.02 2.35 2.95
N VAL A 40 -1.23 1.14 2.46
CA VAL A 40 -1.62 0.88 1.08
C VAL A 40 -2.94 0.13 1.08
N ILE A 41 -3.89 0.55 0.25
CA ILE A 41 -5.19 -0.11 0.13
C ILE A 41 -5.19 -0.95 -1.14
N GLY A 42 -5.32 -2.27 -0.98
CA GLY A 42 -5.45 -3.19 -2.10
C GLY A 42 -6.91 -3.56 -2.33
N VAL A 43 -7.36 -3.50 -3.57
CA VAL A 43 -8.69 -3.95 -3.98
C VAL A 43 -8.53 -5.13 -4.92
N ASN A 44 -9.06 -6.28 -4.53
CA ASN A 44 -9.17 -7.44 -5.40
C ASN A 44 -10.51 -7.39 -6.14
N GLN A 45 -10.43 -7.16 -7.46
CA GLN A 45 -11.63 -6.96 -8.28
C GLN A 45 -12.43 -8.26 -8.51
N VAL A 46 -11.76 -9.41 -8.50
CA VAL A 46 -12.38 -10.73 -8.73
C VAL A 46 -13.20 -11.15 -7.53
N SER A 47 -12.60 -11.08 -6.34
CA SER A 47 -13.25 -11.44 -5.08
C SER A 47 -14.06 -10.28 -4.47
N LYS A 48 -14.08 -9.11 -5.12
CA LYS A 48 -14.76 -7.89 -4.65
C LYS A 48 -14.41 -7.55 -3.20
N SER A 49 -13.14 -7.72 -2.83
CA SER A 49 -12.68 -7.54 -1.46
C SER A 49 -11.57 -6.49 -1.39
N ALA A 50 -11.55 -5.72 -0.31
CA ALA A 50 -10.53 -4.71 -0.03
C ALA A 50 -9.72 -5.11 1.20
N ARG A 51 -8.43 -4.77 1.20
CA ARG A 51 -7.52 -4.97 2.34
C ARG A 51 -6.68 -3.74 2.60
N PHE A 52 -6.54 -3.42 3.88
CA PHE A 52 -5.64 -2.40 4.39
C PHE A 52 -4.31 -3.05 4.73
N MET A 53 -3.25 -2.66 4.05
CA MET A 53 -1.90 -3.19 4.25
C MET A 53 -1.04 -2.13 4.91
N PHE A 54 -0.66 -2.38 6.17
CA PHE A 54 0.24 -1.52 6.92
C PHE A 54 1.67 -2.02 6.75
N PHE A 55 2.50 -1.19 6.16
CA PHE A 55 3.93 -1.43 6.04
C PHE A 55 4.66 -0.57 7.07
N HIS A 56 5.67 -1.16 7.71
CA HIS A 56 6.61 -0.46 8.57
C HIS A 56 7.98 -0.44 7.89
N ARG A 57 8.79 0.58 8.18
CA ARG A 57 10.12 0.76 7.59
C ARG A 57 11.09 -0.40 7.91
N GLY A 58 10.84 -1.13 8.99
CA GLY A 58 11.66 -2.26 9.44
C GLY A 58 11.52 -3.55 8.62
N GLY A 59 10.55 -3.64 7.70
CA GLY A 59 10.20 -4.87 7.01
C GLY A 59 9.04 -5.61 7.68
#